data_AF-A0AA40KBC8-F1
#
_entry.id   AF-A0AA40KBC8-F1
#
_cell.length_a   1.000
_cell.length_b   1.000
_cell.length_c   1.000
_cell.angle_alpha   90.00
_cell.angle_beta   90.00
_cell.angle_gamma   90.00
#
_symmetry.space_group_name_H-M   'P 1'
#
loop_
_entity.id
_entity.type
_entity.pdbx_description
1 polymer ?
#
loop_
_entity_poly.entity_id
_entity_poly.type
_entity_poly.pdbx_seq_one_letter_code
_entity_poly.pdbx_strand_id
1 'polypeptide(L)'
;MTGVKEQPEEEEWHCTSWNNGFTRMILKGDWEQFLQHTATRFSLPACDGQVSMTSQTRWWTLRGMGPEAAVHMCETCYLDGFKDSRWEGITEECGPTVGQARACDWNPSNNPNLSMAVTAATQKRLGAEELRRVLFTIASKPACGRQEPFQDGRYFNFRGKPVDEYGICEACFEARIRPLGLSQFFTDAPQVVLGTTYCSFSPHTNGVGLFMALFVEAVETGVWAVYEDRVRAMTNLPPCAGINAMQGGRWWGWPDCTICEHCFHSFAFGTKFASEMPLQGITGAPNGSRICGLFSSGQQKRYLDACEDNKLDEFLGFCRERQVKWGELWPAIQNLQAQISSTYWAGVNLSIASQANKNSDGMTFGTPTTELISGSGNRYNSNPGAVAEQQAAQAEELMRQGAGPMEEQKGLLAIWSLWE
;
A
#
# COMPACT_ATOMS: atom_id res chain seq x y z
N MET A 1 43.17 -10.55 15.21
CA MET A 1 41.91 -9.87 14.88
C MET A 1 42.21 -8.38 14.87
N THR A 2 42.61 -7.83 13.72
CA THR A 2 43.04 -6.45 13.60
C THR A 2 42.56 -5.90 12.27
N GLY A 3 41.77 -4.83 12.33
CA GLY A 3 41.35 -4.03 11.18
C GLY A 3 39.93 -4.28 10.73
N VAL A 4 38.94 -3.82 11.50
CA VAL A 4 37.70 -3.36 10.86
C VAL A 4 38.08 -2.04 10.20
N LYS A 5 38.16 -2.01 8.87
CA LYS A 5 38.33 -0.76 8.13
C LYS A 5 37.00 -0.02 8.20
N GLU A 6 37.04 1.23 8.66
CA GLU A 6 35.90 2.14 8.53
C GLU A 6 35.65 2.40 7.04
N GLN A 7 34.37 2.42 6.66
CA GLN A 7 33.93 2.71 5.30
C GLN A 7 34.29 4.17 4.95
N PRO A 8 35.03 4.42 3.87
CA PRO A 8 35.33 5.80 3.42
C PRO A 8 34.04 6.57 3.09
N GLU A 9 33.99 7.87 3.39
CA GLU A 9 32.82 8.75 3.12
C GLU A 9 32.35 8.73 1.65
N GLU A 10 33.24 8.38 0.71
CA GLU A 10 32.96 8.36 -0.72
C GLU A 10 32.51 6.99 -1.25
N GLU A 11 32.51 5.96 -0.41
CA GLU A 11 32.06 4.62 -0.78
C GLU A 11 30.70 4.33 -0.15
N GLU A 12 29.73 3.87 -0.95
CA GLU A 12 28.45 3.40 -0.44
C GLU A 12 28.48 1.86 -0.40
N TRP A 13 28.67 1.29 0.79
CA TRP A 13 28.67 -0.15 1.00
C TRP A 13 27.23 -0.63 1.17
N HIS A 14 26.71 -1.29 0.14
CA HIS A 14 25.42 -1.97 0.21
C HIS A 14 25.63 -3.44 0.58
N CYS A 15 25.01 -3.92 1.65
CA CYS A 15 24.90 -5.36 1.91
C CYS A 15 23.88 -5.95 0.94
N THR A 16 24.33 -6.30 -0.27
CA THR A 16 23.44 -6.73 -1.36
C THR A 16 23.10 -8.22 -1.35
N SER A 17 23.76 -9.04 -0.51
CA SER A 17 23.63 -10.49 -0.59
C SER A 17 22.86 -11.10 0.58
N TRP A 18 21.68 -11.64 0.29
CA TRP A 18 20.95 -12.60 1.12
C TRP A 18 21.39 -14.05 0.83
N ASN A 19 22.68 -14.28 0.56
CA ASN A 19 23.11 -15.55 -0.02
C ASN A 19 23.53 -16.59 1.03
N ASN A 20 22.67 -17.60 1.21
CA ASN A 20 22.92 -18.76 2.08
C ASN A 20 24.09 -19.66 1.59
N GLY A 21 24.52 -19.55 0.34
CA GLY A 21 25.63 -20.29 -0.25
C GLY A 21 27.01 -19.78 0.21
N PHE A 22 27.17 -18.48 0.44
CA PHE A 22 28.46 -17.88 0.82
C PHE A 22 29.00 -18.42 2.13
N THR A 23 28.13 -18.58 3.14
CA THR A 23 28.54 -19.15 4.42
C THR A 23 29.16 -20.54 4.25
N ARG A 24 28.64 -21.36 3.32
CA ARG A 24 29.20 -22.70 3.06
C ARG A 24 30.56 -22.66 2.37
N MET A 25 30.72 -21.81 1.36
CA MET A 25 31.99 -21.66 0.64
C MET A 25 33.09 -21.17 1.59
N ILE A 26 32.78 -20.15 2.39
CA ILE A 26 33.69 -19.59 3.39
C ILE A 26 34.04 -20.64 4.45
N LEU A 27 33.06 -21.37 4.99
CA LEU A 27 33.31 -22.43 5.99
C LEU A 27 34.12 -23.60 5.44
N LYS A 28 34.03 -23.89 4.14
CA LYS A 28 34.83 -24.92 3.46
C LYS A 28 36.20 -24.43 2.99
N GLY A 29 36.49 -23.14 3.11
CA GLY A 29 37.72 -22.53 2.58
C GLY A 29 37.78 -22.46 1.06
N ASP A 30 36.64 -22.56 0.37
CA ASP A 30 36.56 -22.54 -1.10
C ASP A 30 36.52 -21.09 -1.62
N TRP A 31 37.66 -20.42 -1.49
CA TRP A 31 37.79 -19.01 -1.83
C TRP A 31 37.65 -18.74 -3.33
N GLU A 32 38.09 -19.68 -4.16
CA GLU A 32 37.98 -19.56 -5.62
C GLU A 32 36.51 -19.58 -6.07
N GLN A 33 35.73 -20.55 -5.58
CA GLN A 33 34.30 -20.61 -5.87
C GLN A 33 33.56 -19.37 -5.37
N PHE A 34 33.92 -18.87 -4.18
CA PHE A 34 33.36 -17.63 -3.65
C PHE A 34 33.64 -16.42 -4.55
N LEU A 35 34.90 -16.24 -4.98
CA LEU A 35 35.28 -15.13 -5.86
C LEU A 35 34.57 -15.21 -7.22
N GLN A 36 34.48 -16.41 -7.81
CA GLN A 36 33.78 -16.62 -9.08
C GLN A 36 32.29 -16.28 -8.98
N HIS A 37 31.60 -16.83 -7.97
CA HIS A 37 30.19 -16.53 -7.75
C HIS A 37 29.96 -15.02 -7.56
N THR A 38 30.78 -14.40 -6.70
CA THR A 38 30.69 -12.99 -6.37
C THR A 38 30.94 -12.10 -7.60
N ALA A 39 31.95 -12.42 -8.40
CA ALA A 39 32.23 -11.72 -9.66
C ALA A 39 31.07 -11.85 -10.67
N THR A 40 30.51 -13.04 -10.83
CA THR A 40 29.33 -13.24 -11.69
C THR A 40 28.13 -12.43 -11.19
N ARG A 41 27.83 -12.51 -9.89
CA ARG A 41 26.67 -11.81 -9.32
C ARG A 41 26.80 -10.29 -9.42
N PHE A 42 27.99 -9.72 -9.20
CA PHE A 42 28.22 -8.28 -9.32
C PHE A 42 28.28 -7.78 -10.76
N SER A 43 28.51 -8.66 -11.74
CA SER A 43 28.40 -8.30 -13.16
C SER A 43 26.96 -8.12 -13.64
N LEU A 44 25.98 -8.57 -12.84
CA LEU A 44 24.55 -8.50 -13.16
C LEU A 44 23.87 -7.34 -12.42
N PRO A 45 22.92 -6.65 -13.07
CA PRO A 45 22.11 -5.63 -12.41
C PRO A 45 21.21 -6.24 -11.33
N ALA A 46 20.77 -5.39 -10.40
CA ALA A 46 19.70 -5.75 -9.47
C ALA A 46 18.42 -6.12 -10.23
N CYS A 47 17.64 -7.06 -9.68
CA CYS A 47 16.35 -7.41 -10.25
C CYS A 47 15.35 -6.27 -10.02
N ASP A 48 14.78 -5.72 -11.10
CA ASP A 48 13.74 -4.70 -11.07
C ASP A 48 12.31 -5.29 -11.05
N GLY A 49 12.20 -6.62 -11.22
CA GLY A 49 10.93 -7.34 -11.26
C GLY A 49 10.11 -7.10 -12.54
N GLN A 50 10.62 -6.31 -13.48
CA GLN A 50 9.89 -5.95 -14.68
C GLN A 50 9.80 -7.12 -15.66
N VAL A 51 8.83 -7.03 -16.57
CA VAL A 51 8.69 -7.98 -17.67
C VAL A 51 9.84 -7.77 -18.64
N SER A 52 10.68 -8.79 -18.82
CA SER A 52 11.72 -8.82 -19.85
C SER A 52 11.26 -9.67 -21.03
N MET A 53 11.51 -9.15 -22.24
CA MET A 53 11.37 -9.87 -23.50
C MET A 53 12.73 -10.24 -24.12
N THR A 54 13.83 -9.99 -23.41
CA THR A 54 15.18 -10.19 -23.95
C THR A 54 15.59 -11.66 -23.87
N SER A 55 16.38 -12.11 -24.86
CA SER A 55 17.02 -13.43 -24.85
C SER A 55 18.30 -13.49 -24.01
N GLN A 56 18.72 -12.36 -23.44
CA GLN A 56 20.00 -12.25 -22.72
C GLN A 56 19.89 -12.68 -21.25
N THR A 57 18.70 -12.54 -20.65
CA THR A 57 18.48 -12.97 -19.27
C THR A 57 18.25 -14.48 -19.22
N ARG A 58 19.07 -15.19 -18.44
CA ARG A 58 18.84 -16.59 -18.11
C ARG A 58 17.77 -16.70 -17.03
N TRP A 59 16.95 -17.74 -17.11
CA TRP A 59 15.79 -17.95 -16.25
C TRP A 59 15.83 -19.32 -15.62
N TRP A 60 15.39 -19.42 -14.37
CA TRP A 60 15.22 -20.66 -13.64
C TRP A 60 13.76 -20.83 -13.23
N THR A 61 13.39 -22.06 -12.93
CA THR A 61 12.09 -22.43 -12.36
C THR A 61 12.29 -23.50 -11.29
N LEU A 62 11.22 -23.80 -10.56
CA LEU A 62 11.22 -24.91 -9.62
C LEU A 62 11.04 -26.23 -10.37
N ARG A 63 11.88 -27.20 -10.01
CA ARG A 63 11.90 -28.52 -10.64
C ARG A 63 10.56 -29.22 -10.49
N GLY A 64 10.04 -29.71 -11.62
CA GLY A 64 8.81 -30.47 -11.68
C GLY A 64 7.54 -29.62 -11.55
N MET A 65 7.64 -28.30 -11.73
CA MET A 65 6.47 -27.44 -11.84
C MET A 65 5.99 -27.42 -13.29
N GLY A 66 4.68 -27.58 -13.50
CA GLY A 66 4.09 -27.53 -14.84
C GLY A 66 4.22 -26.14 -15.47
N PRO A 67 4.10 -26.04 -16.81
CA PRO A 67 4.26 -24.76 -17.53
C PRO A 67 3.22 -23.70 -17.14
N GLU A 68 2.00 -24.10 -16.79
CA GLU A 68 0.93 -23.19 -16.31
C GLU A 68 1.18 -22.72 -14.85
N ALA A 69 1.89 -23.56 -14.10
CA ALA A 69 2.38 -23.39 -12.72
C ALA A 69 3.59 -22.45 -12.55
N ALA A 70 4.33 -22.17 -13.62
CA ALA A 70 5.75 -21.88 -13.53
C ALA A 70 6.05 -20.55 -12.81
N VAL A 71 6.98 -20.60 -11.86
CA VAL A 71 7.55 -19.46 -11.15
C VAL A 71 8.88 -19.19 -11.83
N HIS A 72 9.05 -17.98 -12.32
CA HIS A 72 10.25 -17.58 -13.02
C HIS A 72 11.15 -16.76 -12.12
N MET A 73 12.40 -17.20 -12.03
CA MET A 73 13.48 -16.51 -11.31
C MET A 73 14.54 -16.12 -12.33
N CYS A 74 14.89 -14.83 -12.39
CA CYS A 74 16.00 -14.38 -13.22
C CYS A 74 17.34 -14.85 -12.63
N GLU A 75 18.40 -14.78 -13.44
CA GLU A 75 19.77 -15.15 -13.02
C GLU A 75 20.19 -14.48 -11.71
N THR A 76 19.92 -13.19 -11.55
CA THR A 76 20.22 -12.43 -10.33
C THR A 76 19.58 -13.08 -9.09
N CYS A 77 18.27 -13.33 -9.13
CA CYS A 77 17.54 -13.90 -7.98
C CYS A 77 17.88 -15.38 -7.74
N TYR A 78 18.20 -16.13 -8.79
CA TYR A 78 18.70 -17.51 -8.67
C TYR A 78 20.04 -17.55 -7.95
N LEU A 79 20.98 -16.68 -8.34
CA LEU A 79 22.29 -16.57 -7.70
C LEU A 79 22.16 -16.18 -6.22
N ASP A 80 21.29 -15.22 -5.91
CA ASP A 80 21.08 -14.73 -4.53
C ASP A 80 20.41 -15.77 -3.63
N GLY A 81 19.45 -16.54 -4.15
CA GLY A 81 18.61 -17.42 -3.33
C GLY A 81 19.01 -18.89 -3.31
N PHE A 82 19.54 -19.43 -4.41
CA PHE A 82 19.60 -20.87 -4.65
C PHE A 82 20.98 -21.39 -5.00
N LYS A 83 21.72 -20.70 -5.87
CA LYS A 83 23.01 -21.18 -6.37
C LYS A 83 23.97 -21.46 -5.21
N ASP A 84 24.60 -22.63 -5.20
CA ASP A 84 25.52 -23.12 -4.16
C ASP A 84 24.91 -23.27 -2.75
N SER A 85 23.61 -23.06 -2.62
CA SER A 85 22.86 -23.35 -1.40
C SER A 85 22.42 -24.81 -1.36
N ARG A 86 21.87 -25.26 -0.22
CA ARG A 86 21.23 -26.59 -0.12
C ARG A 86 19.95 -26.72 -0.96
N TRP A 87 19.46 -25.61 -1.51
CA TRP A 87 18.22 -25.56 -2.24
C TRP A 87 18.43 -25.70 -3.76
N GLU A 88 19.65 -25.59 -4.27
CA GLU A 88 19.93 -25.61 -5.72
C GLU A 88 19.27 -26.79 -6.45
N GLY A 89 19.27 -27.97 -5.82
CA GLY A 89 18.68 -29.19 -6.40
C GLY A 89 17.16 -29.12 -6.69
N ILE A 90 16.42 -28.18 -6.09
CA ILE A 90 14.98 -27.99 -6.33
C ILE A 90 14.69 -27.02 -7.47
N THR A 91 15.73 -26.46 -8.10
CA THR A 91 15.63 -25.57 -9.25
C THR A 91 16.16 -26.22 -10.52
N GLU A 92 15.73 -25.71 -11.66
CA GLU A 92 16.26 -26.05 -12.97
C GLU A 92 16.23 -24.84 -13.89
N GLU A 93 17.19 -24.77 -14.82
CA GLU A 93 17.23 -23.70 -15.83
C GLU A 93 16.07 -23.89 -16.80
N CYS A 94 15.36 -22.81 -17.10
CA CYS A 94 14.35 -22.79 -18.14
C CYS A 94 15.04 -22.99 -19.49
N GLY A 95 14.49 -23.87 -20.34
CA GLY A 95 14.98 -24.01 -21.71
C GLY A 95 14.94 -22.68 -22.48
N PRO A 96 15.68 -22.56 -23.60
CA PRO A 96 15.72 -21.35 -24.40
C PRO A 96 14.33 -21.05 -24.94
N THR A 97 13.75 -19.94 -24.49
CA THR A 97 12.47 -19.44 -24.99
C THR A 97 12.69 -18.05 -25.54
N VAL A 98 13.05 -18.00 -26.82
CA VAL A 98 13.20 -16.76 -27.56
C VAL A 98 11.83 -16.06 -27.64
N GLY A 99 11.74 -14.81 -27.19
CA GLY A 99 10.57 -13.96 -27.39
C GLY A 99 9.39 -14.15 -26.43
N GLN A 100 9.52 -14.95 -25.36
CA GLN A 100 8.49 -15.00 -24.31
C GLN A 100 8.72 -13.92 -23.26
N ALA A 101 7.70 -13.08 -23.04
CA ALA A 101 7.67 -12.10 -21.97
C ALA A 101 7.64 -12.82 -20.60
N ARG A 102 8.63 -12.56 -19.74
CA ARG A 102 8.71 -13.11 -18.38
C ARG A 102 8.98 -12.01 -17.36
N ALA A 103 8.28 -12.04 -16.24
CA ALA A 103 8.62 -11.26 -15.06
C ALA A 103 9.32 -12.15 -14.03
N CYS A 104 10.18 -11.57 -13.20
CA CYS A 104 10.79 -12.31 -12.09
C CYS A 104 9.82 -12.36 -10.91
N ASP A 105 9.19 -13.52 -10.68
CA ASP A 105 8.33 -13.75 -9.52
C ASP A 105 9.10 -13.67 -8.20
N TRP A 106 10.40 -13.93 -8.23
CA TRP A 106 11.26 -13.89 -7.04
C TRP A 106 11.55 -12.49 -6.52
N ASN A 107 11.20 -11.46 -7.30
CA ASN A 107 11.32 -10.09 -6.85
C ASN A 107 10.32 -9.82 -5.69
N PRO A 108 10.76 -9.24 -4.55
CA PRO A 108 9.88 -8.95 -3.42
C PRO A 108 8.66 -8.07 -3.77
N SER A 109 8.74 -7.25 -4.81
CA SER A 109 7.61 -6.44 -5.29
C SER A 109 6.56 -7.28 -6.05
N ASN A 110 6.95 -8.42 -6.61
CA ASN A 110 6.06 -9.31 -7.37
C ASN A 110 5.47 -10.41 -6.48
N ASN A 111 6.32 -11.08 -5.69
CA ASN A 111 5.89 -12.11 -4.76
C ASN A 111 6.86 -12.24 -3.56
N PRO A 112 6.70 -11.42 -2.50
CA PRO A 112 7.57 -11.44 -1.32
C PRO A 112 7.48 -12.76 -0.54
N ASN A 113 6.45 -13.57 -0.76
CA ASN A 113 6.26 -14.82 -0.03
C ASN A 113 7.26 -15.92 -0.44
N LEU A 114 7.77 -15.90 -1.68
CA LEU A 114 8.72 -16.91 -2.16
C LEU A 114 10.06 -16.82 -1.43
N SER A 115 10.65 -15.63 -1.35
CA SER A 115 11.92 -15.42 -0.65
C SER A 115 11.78 -15.68 0.86
N MET A 116 10.66 -15.28 1.46
CA MET A 116 10.40 -15.49 2.88
C MET A 116 10.23 -16.96 3.25
N ALA A 117 9.60 -17.77 2.39
CA ALA A 117 9.50 -19.21 2.60
C ALA A 117 10.89 -19.87 2.63
N VAL A 118 11.83 -19.44 1.78
CA VAL A 118 13.22 -19.94 1.80
C VAL A 118 13.92 -19.58 3.12
N THR A 119 13.71 -18.37 3.63
CA THR A 119 14.29 -17.94 4.91
C THR A 119 13.71 -18.68 6.10
N ALA A 120 12.39 -18.82 6.17
CA ALA A 120 11.73 -19.61 7.21
C ALA A 120 12.18 -21.08 7.16
N ALA A 121 12.27 -21.66 5.96
CA ALA A 121 12.79 -23.02 5.76
C ALA A 121 14.26 -23.16 6.17
N THR A 122 15.06 -22.11 5.95
CA THR A 122 16.46 -22.05 6.39
C THR A 122 16.56 -22.10 7.91
N GLN A 123 15.83 -21.23 8.60
CA GLN A 123 15.78 -21.12 10.06
C GLN A 123 15.28 -22.41 10.72
N LYS A 124 14.23 -23.02 10.17
CA LYS A 124 13.62 -24.25 10.70
C LYS A 124 14.29 -25.53 10.21
N ARG A 125 15.35 -25.41 9.40
CA ARG A 125 16.11 -26.54 8.86
C ARG A 125 15.24 -27.55 8.09
N LEU A 126 14.24 -27.05 7.35
CA LEU A 126 13.38 -27.91 6.53
C LEU A 126 14.20 -28.63 5.44
N GLY A 127 13.67 -29.75 4.97
CA GLY A 127 14.22 -30.48 3.84
C GLY A 127 13.97 -29.77 2.51
N ALA A 128 14.80 -30.04 1.49
CA ALA A 128 14.66 -29.44 0.16
C ALA A 128 13.30 -29.75 -0.49
N GLU A 129 12.84 -31.01 -0.38
CA GLU A 129 11.53 -31.42 -0.89
C GLU A 129 10.36 -30.75 -0.15
N GLU A 130 10.52 -30.50 1.14
CA GLU A 130 9.50 -29.80 1.94
C GLU A 130 9.39 -28.33 1.53
N LEU A 131 10.53 -27.64 1.37
CA LEU A 131 10.56 -26.28 0.82
C LEU A 131 9.94 -26.26 -0.59
N ARG A 132 10.24 -27.23 -1.44
CA ARG A 132 9.66 -27.31 -2.79
C ARG A 132 8.13 -27.36 -2.75
N ARG A 133 7.55 -28.16 -1.85
CA ARG A 133 6.09 -28.24 -1.67
C ARG A 133 5.49 -26.93 -1.17
N VAL A 134 6.16 -26.24 -0.25
CA VAL A 134 5.72 -24.92 0.22
C VAL A 134 5.73 -23.91 -0.93
N LEU A 135 6.81 -23.86 -1.72
CA LEU A 135 6.92 -22.95 -2.85
C LEU A 135 5.88 -23.23 -3.94
N PHE A 136 5.59 -24.50 -4.22
CA PHE A 136 4.50 -24.89 -5.15
C PHE A 136 3.15 -24.41 -4.64
N THR A 137 2.92 -24.54 -3.34
CA THR A 137 1.67 -24.10 -2.73
C THR A 137 1.54 -22.59 -2.86
N ILE A 138 2.59 -21.82 -2.55
CA ILE A 138 2.60 -20.35 -2.69
C ILE A 138 2.37 -19.94 -4.16
N ALA A 139 3.04 -20.58 -5.10
CA ALA A 139 2.92 -20.31 -6.54
C ALA A 139 1.49 -20.51 -7.07
N SER A 140 0.75 -21.46 -6.50
CA SER A 140 -0.65 -21.72 -6.87
C SER A 140 -1.65 -20.69 -6.33
N LYS A 141 -1.20 -19.71 -5.54
CA LYS A 141 -2.06 -18.70 -4.90
C LYS A 141 -1.84 -17.33 -5.52
N PRO A 142 -2.86 -16.46 -5.49
CA PRO A 142 -2.69 -15.04 -5.80
C PRO A 142 -1.54 -14.42 -4.99
N ALA A 143 -0.61 -13.76 -5.67
CA ALA A 143 0.54 -13.14 -5.03
C ALA A 143 0.11 -11.98 -4.12
N CYS A 144 0.63 -11.95 -2.89
CA CYS A 144 0.40 -10.86 -1.95
C CYS A 144 1.41 -9.73 -2.19
N GLY A 145 0.99 -8.48 -1.99
CA GLY A 145 1.86 -7.32 -2.14
C GLY A 145 1.86 -6.70 -3.54
N ARG A 146 0.96 -7.14 -4.42
CA ARG A 146 0.56 -6.33 -5.58
C ARG A 146 -0.18 -5.08 -5.09
N GLN A 147 -0.13 -4.02 -5.91
CA GLN A 147 -0.79 -2.75 -5.62
C GLN A 147 -2.31 -2.87 -5.52
N GLU A 148 -2.91 -3.90 -6.11
CA GLU A 148 -4.35 -4.12 -6.13
C GLU A 148 -4.79 -5.00 -4.94
N PRO A 149 -5.93 -4.72 -4.30
CA PRO A 149 -6.49 -5.58 -3.28
C PRO A 149 -7.00 -6.90 -3.91
N PHE A 150 -7.12 -7.95 -3.11
CA PHE A 150 -7.71 -9.19 -3.59
C PHE A 150 -9.23 -9.03 -3.73
N GLN A 151 -9.78 -9.53 -4.82
CA GLN A 151 -11.22 -9.71 -5.01
C GLN A 151 -11.65 -11.06 -4.41
N ASP A 152 -12.66 -11.04 -3.53
CA ASP A 152 -13.25 -12.22 -2.89
C ASP A 152 -12.20 -13.16 -2.28
N GLY A 153 -11.22 -12.56 -1.59
CA GLY A 153 -10.02 -13.24 -1.13
C GLY A 153 -10.28 -14.26 -0.01
N ARG A 154 -9.30 -15.15 0.20
CA ARG A 154 -9.33 -16.22 1.21
C ARG A 154 -8.31 -15.96 2.30
N TYR A 155 -8.78 -15.84 3.55
CA TYR A 155 -7.98 -15.37 4.67
C TYR A 155 -8.07 -16.27 5.89
N PHE A 156 -6.94 -16.47 6.54
CA PHE A 156 -6.85 -17.03 7.89
C PHE A 156 -6.96 -15.91 8.92
N ASN A 157 -7.70 -16.16 10.00
CA ASN A 157 -7.84 -15.25 11.14
C ASN A 157 -7.42 -15.98 12.43
N PHE A 158 -7.33 -15.27 13.55
CA PHE A 158 -7.03 -15.90 14.83
C PHE A 158 -8.10 -16.92 15.23
N ARG A 159 -7.64 -18.01 15.85
CA ARG A 159 -8.51 -19.06 16.36
C ARG A 159 -9.31 -18.56 17.56
N GLY A 160 -10.58 -18.96 17.64
CA GLY A 160 -11.46 -18.71 18.80
C GLY A 160 -12.03 -17.29 18.86
N LYS A 161 -11.22 -16.26 18.64
CA LYS A 161 -11.68 -14.87 18.54
C LYS A 161 -11.17 -14.27 17.23
N PRO A 162 -11.94 -14.27 16.14
CA PRO A 162 -11.57 -13.55 14.92
C PRO A 162 -11.51 -12.04 15.17
N VAL A 163 -10.82 -11.33 14.29
CA VAL A 163 -10.70 -9.87 14.30
C VAL A 163 -11.19 -9.33 12.96
N ASP A 164 -12.15 -8.42 13.01
CA ASP A 164 -12.67 -7.76 11.82
C ASP A 164 -11.57 -6.94 11.13
N GLU A 165 -11.61 -6.90 9.80
CA GLU A 165 -10.61 -6.22 8.95
C GLU A 165 -9.15 -6.74 9.09
N TYR A 166 -8.96 -7.83 9.83
CA TYR A 166 -7.69 -8.55 9.89
C TYR A 166 -7.80 -9.91 9.19
N GLY A 167 -6.78 -10.27 8.42
CA GLY A 167 -6.72 -11.55 7.74
C GLY A 167 -5.40 -11.76 7.02
N ILE A 168 -4.82 -12.95 7.19
CA ILE A 168 -3.62 -13.37 6.47
C ILE A 168 -4.06 -14.19 5.26
N CYS A 169 -3.73 -13.75 4.04
CA CYS A 169 -4.07 -14.49 2.83
C CYS A 169 -3.37 -15.86 2.78
N GLU A 170 -3.90 -16.78 1.99
CA GLU A 170 -3.34 -18.14 1.85
C GLU A 170 -1.84 -18.14 1.54
N ALA A 171 -1.37 -17.27 0.63
CA ALA A 171 0.05 -17.21 0.27
C ALA A 171 0.95 -16.79 1.45
N CYS A 172 0.54 -15.79 2.24
CA CYS A 172 1.27 -15.36 3.42
C CYS A 172 1.21 -16.40 4.55
N PHE A 173 0.08 -17.10 4.69
CA PHE A 173 -0.07 -18.17 5.66
C PHE A 173 0.92 -19.31 5.38
N GLU A 174 1.00 -19.75 4.13
CA GLU A 174 1.92 -20.82 3.72
C GLU A 174 3.39 -20.40 3.78
N ALA A 175 3.71 -19.13 3.54
CA ALA A 175 5.09 -18.65 3.57
C ALA A 175 5.61 -18.32 4.97
N ARG A 176 4.74 -17.79 5.85
CA ARG A 176 5.17 -17.17 7.13
C ARG A 176 4.61 -17.86 8.36
N ILE A 177 3.41 -18.44 8.29
CA ILE A 177 2.74 -19.02 9.47
C ILE A 177 3.04 -20.50 9.59
N ARG A 178 2.78 -21.28 8.52
CA ARG A 178 2.93 -22.74 8.54
C ARG A 178 4.37 -23.19 8.80
N PRO A 179 5.40 -22.66 8.10
CA PRO A 179 6.78 -23.12 8.31
C PRO A 179 7.28 -22.82 9.71
N LEU A 180 6.77 -21.76 10.35
CA LEU A 180 7.13 -21.40 11.72
C LEU A 180 6.43 -22.23 12.80
N GLY A 181 5.48 -23.11 12.43
CA GLY A 181 4.70 -23.91 13.36
C GLY A 181 3.58 -23.14 14.06
N LEU A 182 3.14 -22.02 13.48
CA LEU A 182 2.17 -21.11 14.11
C LEU A 182 0.71 -21.37 13.70
N SER A 183 0.45 -22.35 12.83
CA SER A 183 -0.90 -22.63 12.31
C SER A 183 -1.94 -22.91 13.39
N GLN A 184 -1.51 -23.43 14.56
CA GLN A 184 -2.37 -23.70 15.71
C GLN A 184 -3.06 -22.46 16.31
N PHE A 185 -2.53 -21.26 16.04
CA PHE A 185 -3.11 -20.00 16.52
C PHE A 185 -4.14 -19.40 15.55
N PHE A 186 -4.32 -20.00 14.38
CA PHE A 186 -5.21 -19.51 13.34
C PHE A 186 -6.38 -20.48 13.09
N THR A 187 -7.39 -20.02 12.35
CA THR A 187 -8.50 -20.85 11.88
C THR A 187 -7.99 -22.06 11.08
N ASP A 188 -8.69 -23.19 11.16
CA ASP A 188 -8.26 -24.43 10.48
C ASP A 188 -8.36 -24.34 8.95
N ALA A 189 -9.25 -23.48 8.45
CA ALA A 189 -9.44 -23.20 7.05
C ALA A 189 -9.55 -21.67 6.81
N PRO A 190 -9.13 -21.20 5.63
CA PRO A 190 -9.31 -19.80 5.27
C PRO A 190 -10.79 -19.51 5.00
N GLN A 191 -11.25 -18.36 5.45
CA GLN A 191 -12.59 -17.85 5.21
C GLN A 191 -12.60 -17.00 3.94
N VAL A 192 -13.67 -17.09 3.16
CA VAL A 192 -13.89 -16.20 2.01
C VAL A 192 -14.41 -14.87 2.53
N VAL A 193 -13.74 -13.78 2.18
CA VAL A 193 -14.17 -12.42 2.48
C VAL A 193 -14.61 -11.79 1.17
N LEU A 194 -15.89 -11.43 1.07
CA LEU A 194 -16.47 -10.85 -0.14
C LEU A 194 -16.01 -9.39 -0.33
N GLY A 195 -15.84 -8.98 -1.58
CA GLY A 195 -15.38 -7.63 -1.94
C GLY A 195 -13.87 -7.53 -2.09
N THR A 196 -13.36 -6.29 -2.04
CA THR A 196 -11.93 -6.00 -2.21
C THR A 196 -11.26 -5.76 -0.86
N THR A 197 -10.25 -6.56 -0.52
CA THR A 197 -9.49 -6.37 0.73
C THR A 197 -8.03 -6.76 0.62
N TYR A 198 -7.17 -6.10 1.39
CA TYR A 198 -5.76 -6.42 1.48
C TYR A 198 -5.51 -7.47 2.56
N CYS A 199 -4.49 -8.31 2.35
CA CYS A 199 -3.92 -9.12 3.42
C CYS A 199 -3.27 -8.23 4.46
N SER A 200 -3.42 -8.53 5.75
CA SER A 200 -2.80 -7.75 6.84
C SER A 200 -1.26 -7.74 6.83
N PHE A 201 -0.64 -8.63 6.05
CA PHE A 201 0.81 -8.65 5.78
C PHE A 201 1.21 -7.97 4.46
N SER A 202 0.25 -7.38 3.75
CA SER A 202 0.50 -6.61 2.53
C SER A 202 1.18 -5.29 2.87
N PRO A 203 2.22 -4.85 2.14
CA PRO A 203 2.81 -3.51 2.29
C PRO A 203 1.79 -2.37 2.12
N HIS A 204 0.66 -2.64 1.48
CA HIS A 204 -0.43 -1.68 1.28
C HIS A 204 -1.45 -1.64 2.44
N THR A 205 -1.30 -2.48 3.46
CA THR A 205 -2.17 -2.41 4.66
C THR A 205 -1.67 -1.33 5.61
N ASN A 206 -2.58 -0.45 6.03
CA ASN A 206 -2.30 0.55 7.06
C ASN A 206 -1.83 -0.13 8.35
N GLY A 207 -0.67 0.28 8.87
CA GLY A 207 -0.09 -0.31 10.08
C GLY A 207 0.60 -1.66 9.88
N VAL A 208 0.83 -2.11 8.63
CA VAL A 208 1.58 -3.35 8.36
C VAL A 208 2.95 -3.37 9.03
N GLY A 209 3.65 -2.22 9.10
CA GLY A 209 4.95 -2.12 9.77
C GLY A 209 4.87 -2.57 11.24
N LEU A 210 3.86 -2.11 11.97
CA LEU A 210 3.60 -2.54 13.35
C LEU A 210 3.20 -4.01 13.41
N PHE A 211 2.27 -4.47 12.55
CA PHE A 211 1.86 -5.88 12.54
C PHE A 211 3.03 -6.81 12.28
N MET A 212 3.96 -6.41 11.41
CA MET A 212 5.16 -7.19 11.13
C MET A 212 6.16 -7.13 12.28
N ALA A 213 6.37 -5.98 12.92
CA ALA A 213 7.25 -5.85 14.08
C ALA A 213 6.77 -6.71 15.26
N LEU A 214 5.48 -6.62 15.60
CA LEU A 214 4.87 -7.44 16.66
C LEU A 214 4.89 -8.93 16.30
N PHE A 215 4.73 -9.27 15.02
CA PHE A 215 4.83 -10.65 14.56
C PHE A 215 6.24 -11.21 14.76
N VAL A 216 7.27 -10.44 14.38
CA VAL A 216 8.68 -10.84 14.60
C VAL A 216 8.97 -10.99 16.09
N GLU A 217 8.57 -10.03 16.92
CA GLU A 217 8.73 -10.11 18.38
C GLU A 217 8.06 -11.37 18.95
N ALA A 218 6.84 -11.70 18.52
CA ALA A 218 6.13 -12.88 18.99
C ALA A 218 6.78 -14.19 18.52
N VAL A 219 7.37 -14.22 17.32
CA VAL A 219 8.15 -15.35 16.83
C VAL A 219 9.42 -15.54 17.65
N GLU A 220 10.13 -14.46 17.99
CA GLU A 220 11.39 -14.50 18.72
C GLU A 220 11.21 -14.84 20.20
N THR A 221 10.21 -14.23 20.84
CA THR A 221 9.90 -14.44 22.27
C THR A 221 9.09 -15.71 22.53
N GLY A 222 8.38 -16.20 21.51
CA GLY A 222 7.41 -17.30 21.64
C GLY A 222 6.11 -16.89 22.35
N VAL A 223 5.89 -15.61 22.63
CA VAL A 223 4.71 -15.11 23.37
C VAL A 223 3.63 -14.62 22.40
N TRP A 224 2.87 -15.56 21.84
CA TRP A 224 1.85 -15.25 20.83
C TRP A 224 0.66 -14.43 21.34
N ALA A 225 0.28 -14.58 22.60
CA ALA A 225 -0.88 -13.87 23.17
C ALA A 225 -0.74 -12.33 23.07
N VAL A 226 0.48 -11.81 23.23
CA VAL A 226 0.76 -10.36 23.12
C VAL A 226 0.52 -9.87 21.68
N TYR A 227 0.87 -10.67 20.68
CA TYR A 227 0.60 -10.35 19.28
C TYR A 227 -0.90 -10.23 19.02
N GLU A 228 -1.69 -11.22 19.45
CA GLU A 228 -3.14 -11.21 19.23
C GLU A 228 -3.82 -10.03 19.92
N ASP A 229 -3.48 -9.77 21.19
CA ASP A 229 -4.09 -8.69 21.97
C ASP A 229 -3.76 -7.33 21.36
N ARG A 230 -2.53 -7.14 20.87
CA ARG A 230 -2.12 -5.90 20.20
C ARG A 230 -2.78 -5.74 18.84
N VAL A 231 -2.84 -6.78 18.02
CA VAL A 231 -3.55 -6.72 16.73
C VAL A 231 -5.04 -6.38 16.95
N ARG A 232 -5.69 -7.02 17.92
CA ARG A 232 -7.09 -6.71 18.31
C ARG A 232 -7.26 -5.27 18.75
N ALA A 233 -6.36 -4.77 19.60
CA ALA A 233 -6.44 -3.40 20.07
C ALA A 233 -6.34 -2.44 18.88
N MET A 234 -5.43 -2.72 17.94
CA MET A 234 -5.15 -1.88 16.77
C MET A 234 -6.26 -1.83 15.74
N THR A 235 -6.84 -2.97 15.38
CA THR A 235 -7.93 -3.04 14.39
C THR A 235 -9.21 -2.40 14.89
N ASN A 236 -9.39 -2.32 16.22
CA ASN A 236 -10.50 -1.60 16.84
C ASN A 236 -10.25 -0.09 16.95
N LEU A 237 -9.07 0.42 16.56
CA LEU A 237 -8.81 1.85 16.56
C LEU A 237 -9.46 2.50 15.34
N PRO A 238 -10.18 3.61 15.50
CA PRO A 238 -10.64 4.37 14.35
C PRO A 238 -9.42 4.80 13.50
N PRO A 239 -9.52 4.73 12.16
CA PRO A 239 -8.44 5.16 11.29
C PRO A 239 -8.15 6.64 11.52
N CYS A 240 -6.93 7.06 11.17
CA CYS A 240 -6.58 8.48 11.22
C CYS A 240 -7.53 9.28 10.33
N ALA A 241 -8.12 10.36 10.88
CA ALA A 241 -9.01 11.26 10.12
C ALA A 241 -8.27 12.07 9.03
N GLY A 242 -6.95 11.90 8.91
CA GLY A 242 -6.14 12.54 7.89
C GLY A 242 -6.08 14.06 8.10
N ILE A 243 -6.40 14.76 7.03
CA ILE A 243 -6.54 16.22 6.99
C ILE A 243 -7.83 16.72 7.64
N ASN A 244 -8.77 15.84 7.96
CA ASN A 244 -9.96 16.21 8.71
C ASN A 244 -9.65 16.23 10.20
N ALA A 245 -10.29 17.15 10.91
CA ALA A 245 -10.18 17.18 12.35
C ALA A 245 -10.88 15.97 12.98
N MET A 246 -10.20 15.30 13.90
CA MET A 246 -10.77 14.16 14.61
C MET A 246 -11.70 14.66 15.73
N GLN A 247 -13.00 14.34 15.62
CA GLN A 247 -14.03 14.67 16.61
C GLN A 247 -14.12 13.55 17.65
N GLY A 248 -13.58 13.78 18.85
CA GLY A 248 -13.51 12.76 19.89
C GLY A 248 -12.47 11.68 19.58
N GLY A 249 -11.58 11.42 20.52
CA GLY A 249 -10.46 10.50 20.33
C GLY A 249 -9.39 10.72 21.37
N ARG A 250 -8.48 9.75 21.45
CA ARG A 250 -7.28 9.84 22.29
C ARG A 250 -6.11 10.40 21.48
N TRP A 251 -5.33 11.25 22.14
CA TRP A 251 -4.19 11.94 21.54
C TRP A 251 -2.90 11.71 22.32
N TRP A 252 -1.82 11.56 21.57
CA TRP A 252 -0.43 11.47 22.02
C TRP A 252 0.38 12.62 21.43
N GLY A 253 1.67 12.69 21.77
CA GLY A 253 2.59 13.68 21.22
C GLY A 253 2.75 14.89 22.12
N TRP A 254 2.77 16.07 21.51
CA TRP A 254 3.02 17.35 22.17
C TRP A 254 1.86 18.32 21.91
N PRO A 255 1.68 19.36 22.75
CA PRO A 255 0.69 20.40 22.49
C PRO A 255 0.80 21.04 21.10
N ASP A 256 2.01 21.09 20.53
CA ASP A 256 2.27 21.65 19.19
C ASP A 256 2.21 20.60 18.07
N CYS A 257 2.24 19.30 18.41
CA CYS A 257 2.16 18.21 17.45
C CYS A 257 1.38 17.02 18.04
N THR A 258 0.06 17.01 17.84
CA THR A 258 -0.83 15.98 18.38
C THR A 258 -0.94 14.80 17.42
N ILE A 259 -0.75 13.59 17.95
CA ILE A 259 -0.76 12.33 17.20
C ILE A 259 -2.00 11.55 17.60
N CYS A 260 -2.86 11.21 16.64
CA CYS A 260 -4.03 10.39 16.94
C CYS A 260 -3.63 8.98 17.37
N GLU A 261 -4.51 8.29 18.08
CA GLU A 261 -4.27 6.94 18.58
C GLU A 261 -3.74 5.96 17.52
N HIS A 262 -4.37 5.98 16.34
CA HIS A 262 -3.97 5.12 15.24
C HIS A 262 -2.51 5.37 14.84
N CYS A 263 -2.13 6.61 14.53
CA CYS A 263 -0.77 6.96 14.14
C CYS A 263 0.25 6.78 15.26
N PHE A 264 -0.15 6.97 16.53
CA PHE A 264 0.76 6.71 17.64
C PHE A 264 1.14 5.24 17.66
N HIS A 265 0.16 4.34 17.69
CA HIS A 265 0.48 2.92 17.78
C HIS A 265 1.01 2.33 16.48
N SER A 266 0.50 2.73 15.31
CA SER A 266 0.91 2.17 14.02
C SER A 266 2.28 2.66 13.55
N PHE A 267 2.76 3.78 14.09
CA PHE A 267 3.97 4.43 13.60
C PHE A 267 4.90 4.97 14.70
N ALA A 268 4.41 5.82 15.59
CA ALA A 268 5.29 6.50 16.56
C ALA A 268 5.74 5.58 17.71
N PHE A 269 4.98 4.54 18.04
CA PHE A 269 5.27 3.66 19.16
C PHE A 269 6.63 2.98 19.01
N GLY A 270 7.44 2.99 20.07
CA GLY A 270 8.79 2.42 20.07
C GLY A 270 9.86 3.29 19.43
N THR A 271 9.51 4.42 18.83
CA THR A 271 10.51 5.41 18.38
C THR A 271 11.10 6.18 19.56
N LYS A 272 12.27 6.80 19.36
CA LYS A 272 13.01 7.53 20.40
C LYS A 272 12.12 8.51 21.16
N PHE A 273 11.42 9.39 20.44
CA PHE A 273 10.60 10.41 21.07
C PHE A 273 9.27 9.91 21.65
N ALA A 274 8.86 8.66 21.39
CA ALA A 274 7.59 8.13 21.89
C ALA A 274 7.48 8.18 23.43
N SER A 275 8.60 7.92 24.11
CA SER A 275 8.68 7.96 25.57
C SER A 275 8.78 9.38 26.15
N GLU A 276 9.09 10.37 25.32
CA GLU A 276 9.26 11.78 25.69
C GLU A 276 7.98 12.61 25.48
N MET A 277 6.93 12.00 24.90
CA MET A 277 5.67 12.67 24.63
C MET A 277 4.93 13.03 25.94
N PRO A 278 4.66 14.31 26.22
CA PRO A 278 3.90 14.72 27.40
C PRO A 278 2.42 14.35 27.31
N LEU A 279 1.87 14.24 26.10
CA LEU A 279 0.50 13.79 25.89
C LEU A 279 0.51 12.26 25.74
N GLN A 280 -0.21 11.57 26.63
CA GLN A 280 -0.29 10.11 26.67
C GLN A 280 -1.75 9.68 26.74
N GLY A 281 -2.38 9.54 25.57
CA GLY A 281 -3.76 9.07 25.46
C GLY A 281 -4.81 10.01 26.04
N ILE A 282 -4.56 11.33 26.04
CA ILE A 282 -5.50 12.31 26.55
C ILE A 282 -6.76 12.36 25.69
N THR A 283 -7.93 12.54 26.31
CA THR A 283 -9.20 12.61 25.59
C THR A 283 -9.49 14.04 25.15
N GLY A 284 -9.79 14.23 23.87
CA GLY A 284 -10.00 15.55 23.27
C GLY A 284 -8.68 16.23 22.92
N ALA A 285 -8.62 16.87 21.75
CA ALA A 285 -7.37 17.50 21.32
C ALA A 285 -7.10 18.75 22.18
N PRO A 286 -5.84 19.01 22.57
CA PRO A 286 -5.45 20.26 23.17
C PRO A 286 -5.89 21.43 22.28
N ASN A 287 -6.59 22.41 22.84
CA ASN A 287 -6.97 23.65 22.15
C ASN A 287 -7.92 23.48 20.94
N GLY A 288 -8.81 22.48 20.94
CA GLY A 288 -9.93 22.41 20.00
C GLY A 288 -9.68 21.53 18.77
N SER A 289 -10.17 21.97 17.60
CA SER A 289 -10.13 21.20 16.35
C SER A 289 -8.72 21.14 15.77
N ARG A 290 -8.14 19.94 15.63
CA ARG A 290 -6.77 19.72 15.13
C ARG A 290 -6.65 18.52 14.21
N ILE A 291 -5.64 18.55 13.35
CA ILE A 291 -5.22 17.43 12.51
C ILE A 291 -4.14 16.60 13.21
N CYS A 292 -3.99 15.35 12.78
CA CYS A 292 -2.91 14.50 13.27
C CYS A 292 -1.56 14.94 12.68
N GLY A 293 -0.56 15.11 13.53
CA GLY A 293 0.80 15.50 13.12
C GLY A 293 1.49 14.49 12.23
N LEU A 294 1.07 13.22 12.25
CA LEU A 294 1.68 12.11 11.51
C LEU A 294 0.75 11.49 10.45
N PHE A 295 -0.25 12.23 9.97
CA PHE A 295 -1.24 11.64 9.06
C PHE A 295 -0.70 11.33 7.67
N SER A 296 0.30 12.08 7.17
CA SER A 296 0.87 11.90 5.84
C SER A 296 2.23 11.19 5.91
N SER A 297 2.59 10.51 4.82
CA SER A 297 3.88 9.84 4.67
C SER A 297 5.07 10.80 4.75
N GLY A 298 4.92 12.02 4.23
CA GLY A 298 5.95 13.07 4.34
C GLY A 298 6.22 13.46 5.79
N GLN A 299 5.17 13.63 6.60
CA GLN A 299 5.32 13.90 8.04
C GLN A 299 5.90 12.74 8.82
N GLN A 300 5.47 11.53 8.49
CA GLN A 300 6.05 10.30 9.04
C GLN A 300 7.56 10.24 8.80
N LYS A 301 8.00 10.53 7.56
CA LYS A 301 9.43 10.61 7.24
C LYS A 301 10.13 11.69 8.06
N ARG A 302 9.61 12.92 8.09
CA ARG A 302 10.21 14.02 8.88
C ARG A 302 10.34 13.69 10.36
N TYR A 303 9.35 12.99 10.93
CA TYR A 303 9.39 12.54 12.32
C TYR A 303 10.51 11.53 12.56
N LEU A 304 10.71 10.56 11.66
CA LEU A 304 11.80 9.58 11.77
C LEU A 304 13.16 10.24 11.59
N ASP A 305 13.31 11.10 10.58
CA ASP A 305 14.54 11.87 10.35
C ASP A 305 14.89 12.71 11.62
N ALA A 306 13.88 13.33 12.25
CA ALA A 306 14.07 14.06 13.51
C ALA A 306 14.42 13.15 14.70
N CYS A 307 13.88 11.93 14.78
CA CYS A 307 14.24 10.95 15.80
C CYS A 307 15.71 10.53 15.67
N GLU A 308 16.17 10.31 14.44
CA GLU A 308 17.55 9.92 14.13
C GLU A 308 18.54 11.06 14.46
N ASP A 309 18.24 12.27 14.00
CA ASP A 309 19.09 13.47 14.20
C ASP A 309 18.95 14.12 15.59
N ASN A 310 18.02 13.65 16.43
CA ASN A 310 17.67 14.27 17.71
C ASN A 310 17.16 15.72 17.61
N LYS A 311 16.41 16.06 16.56
CA LYS A 311 15.91 17.41 16.26
C LYS A 311 14.42 17.58 16.59
N LEU A 312 14.04 17.30 17.83
CA LEU A 312 12.63 17.38 18.27
C LEU A 312 12.05 18.80 18.07
N ASP A 313 12.78 19.83 18.48
CA ASP A 313 12.30 21.22 18.43
C ASP A 313 12.01 21.69 16.99
N GLU A 314 12.84 21.30 16.02
CA GLU A 314 12.61 21.61 14.60
C GLU A 314 11.33 20.95 14.08
N PHE A 315 11.12 19.67 14.43
CA PHE A 315 9.90 18.95 14.07
C PHE A 315 8.65 19.57 14.70
N LEU A 316 8.71 19.93 15.99
CA LEU A 316 7.59 20.59 16.67
C LEU A 316 7.31 22.00 16.11
N GLY A 317 8.35 22.73 15.72
CA GLY A 317 8.23 24.01 15.01
C GLY A 317 7.44 23.85 13.71
N PHE A 318 7.82 22.85 12.90
CA PHE A 318 7.11 22.53 11.67
C PHE A 318 5.65 22.12 11.90
N CYS A 319 5.35 21.24 12.86
CA CYS A 319 3.97 20.84 13.17
C CYS A 319 3.10 22.06 13.56
N ARG A 320 3.67 23.00 14.31
CA ARG A 320 2.98 24.23 14.74
C ARG A 320 2.60 25.09 13.55
N GLU A 321 3.55 25.37 12.66
CA GLU A 321 3.31 26.16 11.44
C GLU A 321 2.30 25.49 10.52
N ARG A 322 2.42 24.17 10.34
CA ARG A 322 1.47 23.37 9.57
C ARG A 322 0.04 23.45 10.12
N GLN A 323 -0.12 23.38 11.44
CA GLN A 323 -1.44 23.49 12.08
C GLN A 323 -2.07 24.88 11.86
N VAL A 324 -1.25 25.94 11.86
CA VAL A 324 -1.70 27.30 11.51
C VAL A 324 -2.15 27.35 10.05
N LYS A 325 -1.32 26.84 9.12
CA LYS A 325 -1.65 26.80 7.69
C LYS A 325 -2.88 25.98 7.37
N TRP A 326 -3.08 24.86 8.07
CA TRP A 326 -4.31 24.09 7.96
C TRP A 326 -5.53 24.92 8.37
N GLY A 327 -5.44 25.65 9.50
CA GLY A 327 -6.51 26.53 9.97
C GLY A 327 -6.84 27.69 9.02
N GLU A 328 -5.84 28.21 8.30
CA GLU A 328 -6.00 29.26 7.29
C GLU A 328 -6.61 28.74 5.98
N LEU A 329 -6.07 27.63 5.45
CA LEU A 329 -6.35 27.16 4.10
C LEU A 329 -7.54 26.19 4.03
N TRP A 330 -7.66 25.28 4.99
CA TRP A 330 -8.60 24.16 4.89
C TRP A 330 -10.07 24.60 4.89
N PRO A 331 -10.51 25.56 5.73
CA PRO A 331 -11.88 26.06 5.65
C PRO A 331 -12.21 26.68 4.28
N ALA A 332 -11.26 27.39 3.66
CA ALA A 332 -11.44 27.97 2.33
C ALA A 332 -11.57 26.87 1.25
N ILE A 333 -10.71 25.84 1.31
CA ILE A 333 -10.77 24.68 0.42
C ILE A 333 -12.12 23.97 0.55
N GLN A 334 -12.60 23.75 1.78
CA GLN A 334 -13.90 23.10 2.02
C GLN A 334 -15.08 23.92 1.49
N ASN A 335 -15.04 25.24 1.68
CA ASN A 335 -16.06 26.14 1.13
C ASN A 335 -16.08 26.11 -0.40
N LEU A 336 -14.92 26.15 -1.05
CA LEU A 336 -14.83 26.03 -2.52
C LEU A 336 -15.33 24.67 -2.98
N GLN A 337 -14.98 23.58 -2.28
CA GLN A 337 -15.45 22.25 -2.60
C GLN A 337 -16.98 22.13 -2.53
N ALA A 338 -17.59 22.76 -1.51
CA ALA A 338 -19.04 22.82 -1.36
C ALA A 338 -19.69 23.60 -2.50
N GLN A 339 -19.11 24.74 -2.90
CA GLN A 339 -19.59 25.53 -4.04
C GLN A 339 -19.49 24.75 -5.36
N ILE A 340 -18.33 24.14 -5.64
CA ILE A 340 -18.11 23.31 -6.84
C ILE A 340 -19.13 22.18 -6.89
N SER A 341 -19.31 21.47 -5.78
CA SER A 341 -20.27 20.35 -5.69
C SER A 341 -21.71 20.83 -5.92
N SER A 342 -22.10 21.95 -5.31
CA SER A 342 -23.45 22.53 -5.47
C SER A 342 -23.71 22.94 -6.90
N THR A 343 -22.77 23.65 -7.53
CA THR A 343 -22.90 24.12 -8.93
C THR A 343 -22.94 22.96 -9.90
N TYR A 344 -22.11 21.93 -9.69
CA TYR A 344 -22.12 20.72 -10.49
C TYR A 344 -23.47 20.01 -10.45
N TRP A 345 -24.02 19.76 -9.25
CA TRP A 345 -25.31 19.10 -9.10
C TRP A 345 -26.47 19.91 -9.66
N ALA A 346 -26.44 21.24 -9.53
CA ALA A 346 -27.42 22.12 -10.18
C ALA A 346 -27.38 21.99 -11.72
N GLY A 347 -26.18 21.97 -12.32
CA GLY A 347 -26.00 21.76 -13.76
C GLY A 347 -26.46 20.38 -14.25
N VAL A 348 -26.17 19.33 -13.48
CA VAL A 348 -26.64 17.96 -13.76
C VAL A 348 -28.17 17.89 -13.71
N ASN A 349 -28.79 18.46 -12.68
CA ASN A 349 -30.26 18.46 -12.54
C ASN A 349 -30.94 19.20 -13.69
N LEU A 350 -30.41 20.35 -14.13
CA LEU A 350 -30.93 21.07 -15.29
C LEU A 350 -30.75 20.30 -16.59
N SER A 351 -29.64 19.58 -16.74
CA SER A 351 -29.41 18.71 -17.90
C SER A 351 -30.40 17.55 -17.95
N ILE A 352 -30.70 16.93 -16.81
CA ILE A 352 -31.74 15.88 -16.70
C ILE A 352 -33.12 16.45 -17.04
N ALA A 353 -33.47 17.62 -16.51
CA ALA A 353 -34.73 18.30 -16.82
C ALA A 353 -34.85 18.65 -18.31
N SER A 354 -33.78 19.14 -18.92
CA SER A 354 -33.71 19.42 -20.36
C SER A 354 -34.01 18.18 -21.18
N GLN A 355 -33.40 17.04 -20.85
CA GLN A 355 -33.64 15.78 -21.56
C GLN A 355 -35.07 15.27 -21.38
N ALA A 356 -35.63 15.39 -20.18
CA ALA A 356 -37.04 15.04 -19.94
C ALA A 356 -37.98 15.87 -20.82
N ASN A 357 -37.71 17.18 -20.94
CA ASN A 357 -38.49 18.08 -21.78
C ASN A 357 -38.31 17.81 -23.29
N LYS A 358 -37.10 17.51 -23.77
CA LYS A 358 -36.87 17.07 -25.18
C LYS A 358 -37.63 15.78 -25.50
N ASN A 359 -37.62 14.82 -24.57
CA ASN A 359 -38.35 13.57 -24.76
C ASN A 359 -39.87 13.81 -24.81
N SER A 360 -40.38 14.78 -24.04
CA SER A 360 -41.79 15.17 -24.10
C SER A 360 -42.17 15.90 -25.40
N ASP A 361 -41.27 16.69 -25.98
CA ASP A 361 -41.45 17.34 -27.29
C ASP A 361 -41.65 16.29 -28.40
N GLY A 362 -40.83 15.23 -28.37
CA GLY A 362 -40.95 14.09 -29.29
C GLY A 362 -42.20 13.21 -29.10
N MET A 363 -42.97 13.40 -28.03
CA MET A 363 -44.20 12.65 -27.70
C MET A 363 -45.49 13.43 -28.00
N THR A 364 -45.46 14.44 -28.86
CA THR A 364 -46.66 15.17 -29.29
C THR A 364 -47.61 14.25 -30.09
N PHE A 365 -48.52 13.57 -29.39
CA PHE A 365 -49.67 12.88 -29.96
C PHE A 365 -50.75 13.89 -30.36
N GLY A 366 -50.95 14.07 -31.67
CA GLY A 366 -52.23 14.52 -32.22
C GLY A 366 -52.31 16.00 -32.62
N THR A 367 -52.73 16.18 -33.88
CA THR A 367 -53.17 17.41 -34.57
C THR A 367 -52.11 18.50 -34.85
N PRO A 368 -51.76 18.76 -36.12
CA PRO A 368 -50.88 19.84 -36.50
C PRO A 368 -51.66 21.17 -36.45
N THR A 369 -51.66 21.83 -35.30
CA THR A 369 -51.98 23.27 -35.27
C THR A 369 -50.68 24.03 -35.41
N THR A 370 -50.41 24.51 -36.62
CA THR A 370 -49.39 25.52 -36.92
C THR A 370 -49.79 26.84 -36.27
N GLU A 371 -49.62 26.95 -34.95
CA GLU A 371 -49.46 28.22 -34.27
C GLU A 371 -47.98 28.36 -33.90
N LEU A 372 -47.27 29.19 -34.68
CA LEU A 372 -45.95 29.68 -34.31
C LEU A 372 -46.12 30.48 -33.03
N ILE A 373 -45.75 29.91 -31.90
CA ILE A 373 -45.71 30.61 -30.62
C ILE A 373 -44.65 31.71 -30.74
N SER A 374 -45.07 32.97 -30.70
CA SER A 374 -44.16 34.12 -30.73
C SER A 374 -43.25 34.09 -29.50
N GLY A 375 -41.99 33.70 -29.70
CA GLY A 375 -40.98 33.58 -28.66
C GLY A 375 -40.10 32.33 -28.78
N SER A 376 -40.47 31.34 -29.59
CA SER A 376 -39.62 30.18 -29.87
C SER A 376 -38.54 30.54 -30.88
N GLY A 377 -37.26 30.49 -30.46
CA GLY A 377 -36.12 30.56 -31.37
C GLY A 377 -36.22 29.48 -32.45
N ASN A 378 -35.54 29.72 -33.59
CA ASN A 378 -35.68 29.04 -34.89
C ASN A 378 -35.43 27.50 -34.96
N ARG A 379 -35.58 26.72 -33.88
CA ARG A 379 -35.27 25.28 -33.84
C ARG A 379 -36.34 24.36 -33.22
N TYR A 380 -37.35 24.87 -32.50
CA TYR A 380 -38.37 24.03 -31.85
C TYR A 380 -39.79 24.60 -32.04
N ASN A 381 -40.76 23.72 -32.34
CA ASN A 381 -42.16 24.10 -32.60
C ASN A 381 -43.07 23.93 -31.37
N SER A 382 -42.52 23.66 -30.18
CA SER A 382 -43.28 23.44 -28.95
C SER A 382 -42.67 24.15 -27.74
N ASN A 383 -43.52 24.46 -26.75
CA ASN A 383 -43.09 25.04 -25.47
C ASN A 383 -42.11 24.12 -24.70
N PRO A 384 -42.30 22.78 -24.64
CA PRO A 384 -41.31 21.87 -24.04
C PRO A 384 -39.93 21.92 -24.71
N GLY A 385 -39.85 22.02 -26.04
CA GLY A 385 -38.57 22.15 -26.76
C GLY A 385 -37.83 23.44 -26.41
N ALA A 386 -38.54 24.57 -26.33
CA ALA A 386 -37.95 25.86 -25.94
C ALA A 386 -37.45 25.87 -24.48
N VAL A 387 -38.21 25.29 -23.54
CA VAL A 387 -37.79 25.15 -22.14
C VAL A 387 -36.57 24.25 -22.02
N ALA A 388 -36.50 23.17 -22.80
CA ALA A 388 -35.35 22.28 -22.79
C ALA A 388 -34.05 22.98 -23.26
N GLU A 389 -34.13 23.83 -24.28
CA GLU A 389 -32.97 24.59 -24.77
C GLU A 389 -32.50 25.63 -23.73
N GLN A 390 -33.42 26.32 -23.07
CA GLN A 390 -33.09 27.23 -21.98
C GLN A 390 -32.40 26.51 -20.80
N GLN A 391 -32.92 25.34 -20.42
CA GLN A 391 -32.32 24.52 -19.35
C GLN A 391 -30.93 23.99 -19.72
N ALA A 392 -30.71 23.60 -20.99
CA ALA A 392 -29.40 23.18 -21.47
C ALA A 392 -28.38 24.34 -21.44
N ALA A 393 -28.77 25.52 -21.93
CA ALA A 393 -27.91 26.70 -21.89
C ALA A 393 -27.58 27.14 -20.44
N GLN A 394 -28.55 27.04 -19.53
CA GLN A 394 -28.32 27.32 -18.10
C GLN A 394 -27.40 26.27 -17.45
N ALA A 395 -27.53 25.00 -17.82
CA ALA A 395 -26.63 23.95 -17.33
C ALA A 395 -25.19 24.18 -17.78
N GLU A 396 -24.97 24.52 -19.05
CA GLU A 396 -23.64 24.85 -19.58
C GLU A 396 -23.03 26.08 -18.87
N GLU A 397 -23.85 27.11 -18.63
CA GLU A 397 -23.38 28.30 -17.92
C GLU A 397 -23.01 28.01 -16.46
N LEU A 398 -23.78 27.20 -15.74
CA LEU A 398 -23.42 26.77 -14.38
C LEU A 398 -22.10 25.98 -14.37
N MET A 399 -21.91 25.05 -15.31
CA MET A 399 -20.65 24.31 -15.42
C MET A 399 -19.46 25.24 -15.69
N ARG A 400 -19.65 26.27 -16.51
CA ARG A 400 -18.64 27.31 -16.77
C ARG A 400 -18.35 28.15 -15.52
N GLN A 401 -19.37 28.50 -14.74
CA GLN A 401 -19.22 29.24 -13.48
C GLN A 401 -18.47 28.42 -12.41
N GLY A 402 -18.59 27.08 -12.44
CA GLY A 402 -17.85 26.19 -11.55
C GLY A 402 -16.33 26.16 -11.80
N ALA A 403 -15.85 26.60 -12.97
CA ALA A 403 -14.44 26.54 -13.33
C ALA A 403 -13.56 27.49 -12.48
N GLY A 404 -14.06 28.67 -12.12
CA GLY A 404 -13.33 29.64 -11.29
C GLY A 404 -13.00 29.10 -9.89
N PRO A 405 -14.02 28.70 -9.10
CA PRO A 405 -13.80 28.08 -7.79
C PRO A 405 -12.91 26.84 -7.84
N MET A 406 -12.96 26.06 -8.93
CA MET A 406 -12.11 24.88 -9.11
C MET A 406 -10.63 25.24 -9.27
N GLU A 407 -10.30 26.28 -10.04
CA GLU A 407 -8.90 26.73 -10.15
C GLU A 407 -8.40 27.38 -8.87
N GLU A 408 -9.23 28.14 -8.17
CA GLU A 408 -8.89 28.66 -6.86
C GLU A 408 -8.61 27.52 -5.85
N GLN A 409 -9.46 26.49 -5.84
CA GLN A 409 -9.28 25.32 -4.99
C GLN A 409 -7.96 24.60 -5.30
N LYS A 410 -7.62 24.39 -6.58
CA LYS A 410 -6.34 23.80 -6.99
C LYS A 410 -5.16 24.65 -6.51
N GLY A 411 -5.24 25.97 -6.60
CA GLY A 411 -4.22 26.88 -6.09
C GLY A 411 -3.99 26.71 -4.58
N LEU A 412 -5.06 26.64 -3.79
CA LEU A 412 -4.95 26.43 -2.35
C LEU A 412 -4.41 25.03 -2.00
N LEU A 413 -4.82 23.99 -2.74
CA LEU A 413 -4.28 22.63 -2.57
C LEU A 413 -2.78 22.55 -2.91
N ALA A 414 -2.33 23.28 -3.95
CA ALA A 414 -0.91 23.37 -4.28
C ALA A 414 -0.12 24.03 -3.15
N ILE A 415 -0.65 25.08 -2.51
CA ILE A 415 -0.02 25.68 -1.32
C ILE A 415 0.03 24.66 -0.17
N TRP A 416 -1.05 23.91 0.06
CA TRP A 416 -1.09 22.88 1.09
C TRP A 416 -0.08 21.76 0.87
N SER A 417 0.17 21.34 -0.38
CA SER A 417 1.12 20.26 -0.68
C SER A 417 2.57 20.54 -0.24
N LEU A 418 2.93 21.82 -0.03
CA LEU A 418 4.23 22.21 0.53
C LEU A 418 4.39 21.77 2.00
N TRP A 419 3.28 21.41 2.64
CA TRP A 419 3.19 21.02 4.05
C TRP A 419 2.88 19.52 4.26
N GLU A 420 2.93 18.70 3.21
CA GLU A 420 2.67 17.25 3.29
C GLU A 420 3.88 16.39 3.64
#